data_AF-A0A945YBK3-F1
#
_entry.id   AF-A0A945YBK3-F1
#
_cell.length_a   1.000
_cell.length_b   1.000
_cell.length_c   1.000
_cell.angle_alpha   90.00
_cell.angle_beta   90.00
_cell.angle_gamma   90.00
#
_symmetry.space_group_name_H-M   'P 1'
#
loop_
_entity.id
_entity.type
_entity.pdbx_description
1 polymer ?
#
loop_
_entity_poly.entity_id
_entity_poly.type
_entity_poly.pdbx_seq_one_letter_code
_entity_poly.pdbx_strand_id
1 'polypeptide(L)'
;FFYGGVASLFPALVGDLFGRTHAGAIGGFIFGCAGILGAWGPALAGYLRDVNGDYRLAFILCACAATCALFGFVFLPRPRPG
;
A
#
# COMPACT_ATOMS: atom_id res chain seq x y z
N PHE A 1 0.73 1.81 -15.46
CA PHE A 1 -0.41 2.76 -15.43
C PHE A 1 -0.89 3.08 -14.02
N PHE A 2 -1.23 2.10 -13.16
CA PHE A 2 -1.75 2.38 -11.80
C PHE A 2 -0.77 3.03 -10.82
N TYR A 3 0.54 2.75 -10.93
CA TYR A 3 1.56 3.28 -10.01
C TYR A 3 1.61 4.82 -9.97
N GLY A 4 1.38 5.49 -11.10
CA GLY A 4 1.37 6.96 -11.18
C GLY A 4 0.23 7.59 -10.39
N GLY A 5 -0.94 6.93 -10.34
CA GLY A 5 -2.07 7.36 -9.53
C GLY A 5 -1.80 7.24 -8.03
N VAL A 6 -1.11 6.16 -7.63
CA VAL A 6 -0.69 5.99 -6.21
C VAL A 6 0.28 7.10 -5.82
N ALA A 7 1.29 7.38 -6.65
CA ALA A 7 2.30 8.41 -6.37
C ALA A 7 1.71 9.83 -6.24
N SER A 8 0.66 10.16 -6.99
CA SER A 8 0.02 11.48 -6.96
C SER A 8 -1.07 11.61 -5.89
N LEU A 9 -1.89 10.58 -5.71
CA LEU A 9 -3.00 10.61 -4.73
C LEU A 9 -2.52 10.49 -3.30
N PHE A 10 -1.43 9.75 -3.06
CA PHE A 10 -0.95 9.46 -1.72
C PHE A 10 -0.60 10.73 -0.90
N PRO A 11 0.24 11.66 -1.38
CA PRO A 11 0.55 12.87 -0.63
C PRO A 11 -0.67 13.79 -0.43
N ALA A 12 -1.61 13.82 -1.38
CA ALA A 12 -2.87 14.54 -1.21
C ALA A 12 -3.71 13.92 -0.08
N LEU A 13 -3.85 12.59 -0.07
CA LEU A 13 -4.62 11.87 0.95
C LEU A 13 -4.04 12.03 2.35
N VAL A 14 -2.71 12.00 2.50
CA VAL A 14 -2.04 12.23 3.80
C VAL A 14 -2.30 13.66 4.28
N GLY A 15 -2.27 14.65 3.38
CA GLY A 15 -2.60 16.04 3.67
C GLY A 15 -4.05 16.21 4.15
N ASP A 16 -4.99 15.57 3.48
CA ASP A 16 -6.43 15.67 3.78
C ASP A 16 -6.82 14.93 5.07
N LEU A 17 -6.17 13.79 5.38
CA LEU A 17 -6.51 12.97 6.55
C LEU A 17 -5.85 13.43 7.85
N PHE A 18 -4.60 13.89 7.77
CA PHE A 18 -3.80 14.16 8.97
C PHE A 18 -3.43 15.63 9.16
N GLY A 19 -3.76 16.49 8.18
CA GLY A 19 -3.34 17.88 8.18
C GLY A 19 -1.82 18.04 7.98
N ARG A 20 -1.39 19.29 7.79
CA ARG A 20 -0.03 19.61 7.30
C ARG A 20 1.05 19.54 8.39
N THR A 21 0.67 19.57 9.67
CA THR A 21 1.59 19.66 10.82
C THR A 21 2.45 18.41 11.02
N HIS A 22 1.91 17.22 10.76
CA HIS A 22 2.64 15.95 10.92
C HIS A 22 2.68 15.08 9.65
N ALA A 23 2.23 15.62 8.51
CA ALA A 23 2.17 14.90 7.24
C ALA A 23 3.51 14.30 6.81
N GLY A 24 4.63 14.99 7.05
CA GLY A 24 5.98 14.50 6.72
C GLY A 24 6.39 13.25 7.52
N ALA A 25 6.11 13.22 8.83
CA ALA A 25 6.41 12.08 9.68
C ALA A 25 5.54 10.87 9.36
N ILE A 26 4.24 11.11 9.12
CA ILE A 26 3.28 10.06 8.75
C ILE A 26 3.59 9.50 7.37
N GLY A 27 3.85 10.37 6.39
CA GLY A 27 4.28 9.97 5.05
C GLY A 27 5.57 9.15 5.11
N GLY A 28 6.58 9.61 5.88
CA GLY A 28 7.84 8.91 6.07
C GLY A 28 7.67 7.52 6.69
N PHE A 29 6.81 7.38 7.70
CA PHE A 29 6.48 6.08 8.29
C PHE A 29 5.85 5.13 7.27
N ILE A 30 4.85 5.60 6.52
CA ILE A 30 4.17 4.79 5.51
C ILE A 30 5.14 4.38 4.40
N PHE A 31 5.97 5.30 3.89
CA PHE A 31 6.99 4.98 2.89
C PHE A 31 8.07 4.03 3.43
N GLY A 32 8.42 4.15 4.72
CA GLY A 32 9.32 3.21 5.39
C GLY A 32 8.75 1.78 5.38
N CYS A 33 7.49 1.63 5.77
CA CYS A 33 6.79 0.33 5.68
C CYS A 33 6.72 -0.18 4.23
N ALA A 34 6.39 0.69 3.27
CA ALA A 34 6.33 0.33 1.86
C ALA A 34 7.70 -0.11 1.32
N GLY A 35 8.79 0.53 1.74
CA GLY A 35 10.15 0.14 1.37
C GLY A 35 10.54 -1.23 1.91
N ILE A 36 10.20 -1.53 3.17
CA ILE A 36 10.42 -2.85 3.76
C ILE A 36 9.64 -3.90 2.98
N LEU A 37 8.34 -3.69 2.77
CA LEU A 37 7.50 -4.64 2.01
C LEU A 37 7.98 -4.79 0.56
N GLY A 38 8.46 -3.71 -0.07
CA GLY A 38 9.05 -3.75 -1.41
C GLY A 38 10.35 -4.56 -1.48
N ALA A 39 11.16 -4.54 -0.42
CA ALA A 39 12.37 -5.36 -0.33
C ALA A 39 12.05 -6.85 -0.13
N TRP A 40 11.07 -7.16 0.73
CA TRP A 40 10.71 -8.54 1.07
C TRP A 40 9.76 -9.19 0.07
N GLY A 41 8.93 -8.41 -0.63
CA GLY A 41 7.89 -8.89 -1.54
C GLY A 41 8.39 -9.82 -2.64
N PRO A 42 9.47 -9.48 -3.38
CA PRO A 42 10.03 -10.35 -4.41
C PRO A 42 10.57 -11.66 -3.84
N ALA A 43 11.23 -11.61 -2.68
CA ALA A 43 11.77 -12.80 -2.01
C ALA A 43 10.64 -13.75 -1.59
N LEU A 44 9.56 -13.21 -1.00
CA LEU A 44 8.38 -13.99 -0.63
C LEU A 44 7.68 -14.59 -1.86
N ALA A 45 7.54 -13.81 -2.94
CA ALA A 45 6.95 -14.30 -4.19
C ALA A 45 7.79 -15.41 -4.85
N GLY A 46 9.12 -15.30 -4.78
CA GLY A 46 10.05 -16.35 -5.20
C GLY A 46 9.90 -17.61 -4.36
N TYR A 47 9.88 -17.47 -3.03
CA TYR A 47 9.67 -18.61 -2.13
C TYR A 47 8.34 -19.32 -2.38
N LEU A 48 7.24 -18.57 -2.55
CA LEU A 48 5.94 -19.14 -2.88
C LEU A 48 5.96 -19.87 -4.23
N ARG A 49 6.71 -19.35 -5.21
CA ARG A 49 6.91 -20.01 -6.49
C ARG A 49 7.71 -21.31 -6.34
N ASP A 50 8.73 -21.32 -5.51
CA ASP A 50 9.58 -22.50 -5.29
C ASP A 50 8.80 -23.63 -4.61
N VAL A 51 7.94 -23.30 -3.65
CA VAL A 51 7.11 -24.29 -2.93
C VAL A 51 5.97 -24.84 -3.79
N ASN A 52 5.28 -23.97 -4.53
CA ASN A 52 4.09 -24.37 -5.29
C ASN A 52 4.37 -24.75 -6.74
N GLY A 53 5.55 -24.41 -7.25
CA GLY A 53 5.88 -24.54 -8.67
C GLY A 53 5.07 -23.60 -9.58
N ASP A 54 4.24 -22.70 -9.04
CA ASP A 54 3.48 -21.70 -9.78
C ASP A 54 3.42 -20.31 -9.08
N TYR A 55 3.00 -19.25 -9.79
CA TYR A 55 2.83 -17.91 -9.20
C TYR A 55 1.39 -17.63 -8.76
N ARG A 56 0.47 -18.59 -8.88
CA ARG A 56 -0.96 -18.34 -8.64
C ARG A 56 -1.21 -17.91 -7.21
N LEU A 57 -0.56 -18.56 -6.24
CA LEU A 57 -0.67 -18.16 -4.84
C LEU A 57 -0.13 -16.75 -4.59
N ALA A 58 1.02 -16.39 -5.18
CA ALA A 58 1.57 -15.04 -5.05
C ALA A 58 0.61 -13.98 -5.60
N PHE A 59 -0.02 -14.24 -6.76
CA PHE A 59 -1.02 -13.33 -7.33
C PHE A 59 -2.31 -13.27 -6.51
N ILE A 60 -2.79 -14.40 -5.97
CA ILE A 60 -3.97 -14.43 -5.09
C ILE A 60 -3.70 -13.60 -3.82
N LEU A 61 -2.53 -13.74 -3.21
CA LEU A 61 -2.15 -12.95 -2.04
C LEU A 61 -2.11 -11.44 -2.35
N CYS A 62 -1.54 -11.06 -3.49
CA CYS A 62 -1.58 -9.67 -3.96
C CYS A 62 -3.02 -9.17 -4.16
N ALA A 63 -3.89 -9.98 -4.76
CA ALA A 63 -5.29 -9.62 -4.98
C ALA A 63 -6.06 -9.49 -3.67
N CYS A 64 -5.84 -10.38 -2.70
CA CYS A 64 -6.41 -10.30 -1.36
C CYS A 64 -5.93 -9.04 -0.64
N ALA A 65 -4.63 -8.72 -0.68
CA ALA A 65 -4.08 -7.53 -0.06
C ALA A 65 -4.68 -6.23 -0.66
N ALA A 66 -4.79 -6.16 -1.99
CA ALA A 66 -5.43 -5.03 -2.67
C ALA A 66 -6.91 -4.89 -2.30
N THR A 67 -7.61 -6.01 -2.16
CA THR A 67 -9.02 -6.03 -1.76
C THR A 67 -9.20 -5.56 -0.32
N CYS A 68 -8.36 -6.02 0.61
CA CYS A 68 -8.36 -5.55 1.99
C CYS A 68 -8.05 -4.04 2.09
N ALA A 69 -7.09 -3.55 1.30
CA ALA A 69 -6.78 -2.13 1.22
C ALA A 69 -7.98 -1.31 0.70
N LEU A 70 -8.67 -1.81 -0.32
CA LEU A 70 -9.88 -1.17 -0.85
C LEU A 70 -10.99 -1.11 0.20
N PHE A 71 -11.24 -2.21 0.93
CA PHE A 71 -12.22 -2.21 2.01
C PHE A 71 -11.83 -1.21 3.10
N GLY A 72 -10.59 -1.22 3.57
CA GLY A 72 -10.10 -0.27 4.56
C GLY A 72 -10.28 1.18 4.13
N PHE A 73 -10.01 1.47 2.86
CA PHE A 73 -10.21 2.80 2.27
C PHE A 73 -11.69 3.21 2.22
N VAL A 74 -12.59 2.30 1.84
CA VAL A 74 -14.04 2.58 1.80
C VAL A 74 -14.63 2.82 3.19
N PHE A 75 -14.11 2.16 4.22
CA PHE A 75 -14.53 2.36 5.60
C PHE A 75 -13.83 3.53 6.31
N LEU A 76 -12.84 4.17 5.67
CA LEU A 76 -12.13 5.29 6.27
C LEU A 76 -13.10 6.48 6.45
N PRO A 77 -13.10 7.15 7.63
CA PRO A 77 -13.88 8.37 7.81
C PRO A 77 -13.49 9.41 6.75
N ARG A 78 -14.50 10.10 6.20
CA ARG A 78 -14.27 11.11 5.17
C ARG A 78 -13.24 12.14 5.68
N PRO A 79 -12.16 12.41 4.91
CA PRO A 79 -11.22 13.47 5.23
C PRO A 79 -12.00 14.78 5.37
N ARG A 80 -11.78 15.52 6.46
CA ARG A 80 -12.40 16.84 6.63
C ARG A 80 -11.60 17.81 5.76
N PRO A 81 -12.22 18.49 4.77
CA PRO A 81 -11.52 19.51 4.01
C PRO A 81 -11.12 20.62 4.99
N GLY A 82 -9.81 20.80 5.16
CA GLY A 82 -9.20 21.90 5.91
C GLY A 82 -8.83 23.05 4.98
#